data_AF-A0A972IJ37-F1
#
_entry.id   AF-A0A972IJ37-F1
#
_cell.length_a   1.000
_cell.length_b   1.000
_cell.length_c   1.000
_cell.angle_alpha   90.00
_cell.angle_beta   90.00
_cell.angle_gamma   90.00
#
_symmetry.space_group_name_H-M   'P 1'
#
loop_
_entity.id
_entity.type
_entity.pdbx_description
1 polymer ?
#
loop_
_entity_poly.entity_id
_entity_poly.type
_entity_poly.pdbx_seq_one_letter_code
_entity_poly.pdbx_strand_id
1 'polypeptide(L)'
;MRLFFRKRRRGKRDRQPSAHATFTGAELEQAIAAAAAPVYLVASRVLRRVIRRQWELAGLQYRIPHGEVFVIARARLVGIVEWDELGLPEGAVIPERVILLRRPDLDELKANPAAAILTQSWRSVFHGMVHLAAENRIARGELPASNVRDWIDRLGIQEFAEMCEVLRQERLLLGSHDPTVALIEAAAVFWELYYFSPHLLPIWFPAIEEPERVAELFRELVEPAPLFSASRPKGAKKPVAETPAEVLGRASTSERLPDPPGQGLARRLLSPRRETLERRADRAAGRGNLVRAMILRARVRLQTPRETAGRARAIVRETVDRLIHQLLEALQETHKDPDAWRAPLINLVQLAARGSWTVEQRLLYDLQKVSIDHQRGTLRLDVVGWLFSLGRRPLRCPLPHQKGVLICRHLHSARRRLARVRLEVENRRTLDGLLQKAAEKAEDLVRAEIRPLIRQAFRAAGFSAESPAETVAGDKLIEELLDQIVERGFLTMGDLRDALARNQLKLPDLAHPAELAYGDQLLLVDRHLAGSLGGVHRRGEFYLRWM
;
A
#
# COMPACT_ATOMS: atom_id res chain seq x y z
N MET A 1 -44.08 32.22 67.27
CA MET A 1 -44.22 33.09 66.08
C MET A 1 -43.57 32.37 64.89
N ARG A 2 -44.34 31.66 64.05
CA ARG A 2 -44.98 32.15 62.81
C ARG A 2 -43.97 32.82 61.85
N LEU A 3 -43.60 32.09 60.79
CA LEU A 3 -43.92 32.36 59.36
C LEU A 3 -42.75 33.12 58.66
N PHE A 4 -42.27 32.85 57.43
CA PHE A 4 -42.94 32.48 56.17
C PHE A 4 -41.96 31.83 55.16
N PHE A 5 -42.49 30.94 54.33
CA PHE A 5 -41.91 30.35 53.11
C PHE A 5 -41.50 31.39 52.03
N ARG A 6 -40.41 31.15 51.30
CA ARG A 6 -40.29 31.65 49.90
C ARG A 6 -39.43 30.74 49.00
N LYS A 7 -40.11 30.19 47.97
CA LYS A 7 -39.63 29.49 46.76
C LYS A 7 -38.22 29.88 46.30
N ARG A 8 -37.30 28.89 46.23
CA ARG A 8 -36.11 28.97 45.35
C ARG A 8 -36.58 28.89 43.90
N ARG A 9 -36.43 29.99 43.15
CA ARG A 9 -36.54 30.03 41.69
C ARG A 9 -35.50 29.06 41.11
N ARG A 10 -35.95 28.11 40.27
CA ARG A 10 -35.10 27.34 39.36
C ARG A 10 -34.40 28.33 38.42
N GLY A 11 -33.15 28.64 38.74
CA GLY A 11 -32.24 29.36 37.86
C GLY A 11 -32.02 28.55 36.59
N LYS A 12 -32.29 29.20 35.47
CA LYS A 12 -31.99 28.84 34.08
C LYS A 12 -30.65 28.10 34.01
N ARG A 13 -30.67 26.78 33.81
CA ARG A 13 -29.50 26.07 33.30
C ARG A 13 -29.28 26.61 31.90
N ASP A 14 -28.19 27.36 31.71
CA ASP A 14 -27.67 27.62 30.38
C ASP A 14 -27.57 26.29 29.66
N ARG A 15 -28.36 26.17 28.59
CA ARG A 15 -28.22 25.09 27.63
C ARG A 15 -26.86 25.27 26.99
N GLN A 16 -25.87 24.50 27.45
CA GLN A 16 -24.70 24.20 26.61
C GLN A 16 -25.23 23.71 25.25
N PRO A 17 -24.86 24.34 24.14
CA PRO A 17 -25.22 23.82 22.83
C PRO A 17 -24.56 22.46 22.66
N SER A 18 -25.38 21.46 22.31
CA SER A 18 -24.99 20.09 22.01
C SER A 18 -24.01 20.07 20.83
N ALA A 19 -22.70 19.97 21.10
CA ALA A 19 -21.66 20.07 20.08
C ALA A 19 -21.21 18.69 19.56
N HIS A 20 -22.07 18.05 18.79
CA HIS A 20 -21.64 17.18 17.68
C HIS A 20 -22.51 17.51 16.47
N ALA A 21 -22.30 18.70 15.90
CA ALA A 21 -22.78 18.98 14.56
C ALA A 21 -22.03 18.03 13.61
N THR A 22 -22.76 17.10 13.01
CA THR A 22 -22.23 16.13 12.05
C THR A 22 -21.76 16.89 10.83
N PHE A 23 -20.45 16.83 10.52
CA PHE A 23 -19.90 17.46 9.33
C PHE A 23 -20.48 16.80 8.07
N THR A 24 -21.05 17.60 7.18
CA THR A 24 -21.79 17.15 6.00
C THR A 24 -20.95 17.26 4.72
N GLY A 25 -21.35 16.53 3.68
CA GLY A 25 -20.71 16.63 2.36
C GLY A 25 -20.83 18.03 1.76
N ALA A 26 -21.94 18.73 2.01
CA ALA A 26 -22.14 20.12 1.57
C ALA A 26 -21.18 21.10 2.25
N GLU A 27 -20.91 20.93 3.55
CA GLU A 27 -19.92 21.74 4.26
C GLU A 27 -18.49 21.49 3.75
N LEU A 28 -18.17 20.25 3.37
CA LEU A 28 -16.91 19.92 2.71
C LEU A 28 -16.79 20.58 1.33
N GLU A 29 -17.84 20.50 0.51
CA GLU A 29 -17.90 21.17 -0.80
C GLU A 29 -17.72 22.67 -0.67
N GLN A 30 -18.40 23.31 0.27
CA GLN A 30 -18.26 24.74 0.51
C GLN A 30 -16.84 25.10 0.98
N ALA A 31 -16.23 24.26 1.82
CA ALA A 31 -14.86 24.49 2.31
C ALA A 31 -13.80 24.32 1.22
N ILE A 32 -14.01 23.41 0.26
CA ILE A 32 -13.13 23.17 -0.88
C ILE A 32 -13.37 24.22 -1.98
N ALA A 33 -14.62 24.57 -2.28
CA ALA A 33 -14.95 25.62 -3.26
C ALA A 33 -14.44 27.01 -2.83
N ALA A 34 -14.27 27.23 -1.52
CA ALA A 34 -13.62 28.43 -0.99
C ALA A 34 -12.09 28.46 -1.25
N ALA A 35 -11.47 27.32 -1.55
CA ALA A 35 -10.09 27.28 -2.05
C ALA A 35 -10.10 27.68 -3.54
N ALA A 36 -9.18 28.56 -3.95
CA ALA A 36 -9.22 29.25 -5.25
C ALA A 36 -8.91 28.37 -6.48
N ALA A 37 -9.11 27.05 -6.41
CA ALA A 37 -8.73 26.08 -7.42
C ALA A 37 -9.96 25.46 -8.12
N PRO A 38 -9.85 25.02 -9.39
CA PRO A 38 -10.94 24.39 -10.14
C PRO A 38 -11.15 22.94 -9.70
N VAL A 39 -11.52 22.75 -8.43
CA VAL A 39 -11.69 21.44 -7.79
C VAL A 39 -13.17 21.06 -7.75
N TYR A 40 -13.47 19.88 -8.27
CA TYR A 40 -14.83 19.31 -8.26
C TYR A 40 -14.84 18.01 -7.47
N LEU A 41 -15.71 17.95 -6.47
CA LEU A 41 -15.95 16.72 -5.71
C LEU A 41 -16.87 15.79 -6.50
N VAL A 42 -16.37 14.60 -6.82
CA VAL A 42 -17.09 13.60 -7.62
C VAL A 42 -17.17 12.27 -6.90
N ALA A 43 -18.21 11.48 -7.18
CA ALA A 43 -18.31 10.13 -6.64
C ALA A 43 -17.16 9.24 -7.16
N SER A 44 -16.71 8.26 -6.37
CA SER A 44 -15.62 7.34 -6.76
C SER A 44 -15.88 6.61 -8.09
N ARG A 45 -17.15 6.37 -8.45
CA ARG A 45 -17.54 5.78 -9.74
C ARG A 45 -17.22 6.70 -10.94
N VAL A 46 -17.41 8.01 -10.78
CA VAL A 46 -17.18 9.02 -11.81
C VAL A 46 -15.68 9.14 -12.04
N LEU A 47 -14.90 9.27 -10.96
CA LEU A 47 -13.43 9.33 -11.04
C LEU A 47 -12.85 8.08 -11.72
N ARG A 48 -13.34 6.88 -11.35
CA ARG A 48 -12.93 5.62 -12.01
C ARG A 48 -13.28 5.60 -13.51
N ARG A 49 -14.47 6.09 -13.88
CA ARG A 49 -14.92 6.16 -15.28
C ARG A 49 -14.03 7.11 -16.10
N VAL A 50 -13.72 8.28 -15.55
CA VAL A 50 -12.83 9.27 -16.16
C VAL A 50 -11.44 8.70 -16.41
N ILE A 51 -10.82 8.08 -15.40
CA ILE A 51 -9.47 7.56 -15.53
C ILE A 51 -9.39 6.43 -16.55
N ARG A 52 -10.39 5.53 -16.59
CA ARG A 52 -10.46 4.45 -17.61
C ARG A 52 -10.51 4.98 -19.03
N ARG A 53 -11.32 6.01 -19.26
CA ARG A 53 -11.56 6.57 -20.59
C ARG A 53 -10.39 7.43 -21.07
N GLN A 54 -9.73 8.16 -20.18
CA GLN A 54 -8.55 8.98 -20.49
C GLN A 54 -7.34 8.14 -20.92
N TRP A 55 -7.20 6.93 -20.37
CA TRP A 55 -6.05 6.05 -20.62
C TRP A 55 -6.35 4.94 -21.64
N GLU A 56 -7.48 5.02 -22.34
CA GLU A 56 -7.94 4.04 -23.35
C GLU A 56 -7.80 2.59 -22.90
N LEU A 57 -7.99 2.33 -21.61
CA LEU A 57 -7.78 1.00 -21.03
C LEU A 57 -8.88 0.05 -21.52
N ALA A 58 -8.60 -0.70 -22.59
CA ALA A 58 -9.46 -1.75 -23.08
C ALA A 58 -9.45 -2.95 -22.11
N GLY A 59 -10.60 -3.22 -21.50
CA GLY A 59 -10.84 -4.46 -20.73
C GLY A 59 -11.09 -4.30 -19.23
N LEU A 60 -11.69 -5.33 -18.64
CA LEU A 60 -12.14 -5.44 -17.24
C LEU A 60 -11.02 -5.55 -16.18
N GLN A 61 -9.73 -5.47 -16.56
CA GLN A 61 -8.61 -5.93 -15.71
C GLN A 61 -7.64 -4.85 -15.19
N TYR A 62 -7.84 -3.58 -15.50
CA TYR A 62 -6.95 -2.54 -14.98
C TYR A 62 -7.48 -1.92 -13.67
N ARG A 63 -6.76 -2.16 -12.57
CA ARG A 63 -6.92 -1.39 -11.32
C ARG A 63 -6.36 0.00 -11.53
N ILE A 64 -7.18 1.01 -11.28
CA ILE A 64 -6.89 2.43 -11.49
C ILE A 64 -6.00 2.96 -10.35
N PRO A 65 -4.76 3.41 -10.63
CA PRO A 65 -3.95 4.28 -9.78
C PRO A 65 -4.69 5.59 -9.47
N HIS A 66 -4.49 6.16 -8.27
CA HIS A 66 -5.14 7.39 -7.80
C HIS A 66 -6.67 7.40 -7.86
N GLY A 67 -7.30 6.61 -6.99
CA GLY A 67 -8.74 6.68 -6.74
C GLY A 67 -9.19 7.91 -5.93
N GLU A 68 -8.30 8.82 -5.58
CA GLU A 68 -8.57 9.96 -4.69
C GLU A 68 -8.55 11.32 -5.41
N VAL A 69 -7.64 11.55 -6.36
CA VAL A 69 -7.50 12.83 -7.09
C VAL A 69 -7.05 12.61 -8.53
N PHE A 70 -7.58 13.36 -9.49
CA PHE A 70 -7.20 13.26 -10.90
C PHE A 70 -7.32 14.62 -11.62
N VAL A 71 -6.31 14.98 -12.41
CA VAL A 71 -6.33 16.22 -13.24
C VAL A 71 -6.68 15.87 -14.68
N ILE A 72 -7.61 16.62 -15.27
CA ILE A 72 -8.08 16.36 -16.64
C ILE A 72 -8.42 17.65 -17.39
N ALA A 73 -8.15 17.67 -18.69
CA ALA A 73 -8.55 18.75 -19.59
C ALA A 73 -10.07 18.72 -19.86
N ARG A 74 -10.71 19.89 -19.90
CA ARG A 74 -12.14 20.05 -20.18
C ARG A 74 -12.56 19.35 -21.46
N ALA A 75 -11.78 19.48 -22.54
CA ALA A 75 -12.09 18.86 -23.83
C ALA A 75 -12.18 17.33 -23.76
N ARG A 76 -11.52 16.70 -22.78
CA ARG A 76 -11.61 15.25 -22.52
C ARG A 76 -12.69 14.92 -21.50
N LEU A 77 -12.93 15.80 -20.53
CA LEU A 77 -13.98 15.62 -19.52
C LEU A 77 -15.39 15.69 -20.11
N VAL A 78 -15.61 16.64 -21.03
CA VAL A 78 -16.88 16.83 -21.74
C VAL A 78 -17.19 15.57 -22.55
N GLY A 79 -18.34 14.95 -22.27
CA GLY A 79 -18.75 13.67 -22.86
C GLY A 79 -18.38 12.42 -22.04
N ILE A 80 -17.68 12.57 -20.90
CA ILE A 80 -17.43 11.48 -19.94
C ILE A 80 -18.22 11.68 -18.64
N VAL A 81 -18.46 12.94 -18.25
CA VAL A 81 -19.11 13.33 -17.01
C VAL A 81 -20.17 14.38 -17.30
N GLU A 82 -21.34 14.24 -16.70
CA GLU A 82 -22.45 15.18 -16.79
C GLU A 82 -22.29 16.35 -15.78
N TRP A 83 -22.99 17.47 -16.01
CA TRP A 83 -22.88 18.67 -15.15
C TRP A 83 -23.33 18.40 -13.70
N ASP A 84 -24.38 17.60 -13.51
CA ASP A 84 -24.90 17.21 -12.21
C ASP A 84 -23.89 16.35 -11.42
N GLU A 85 -23.15 15.48 -12.11
CA GLU A 85 -22.08 14.66 -11.53
C GLU A 85 -20.87 15.49 -11.07
N LEU A 86 -20.68 16.70 -11.63
CA LEU A 86 -19.70 17.70 -11.17
C LEU A 86 -20.26 18.65 -10.10
N GLY A 87 -21.55 18.54 -9.75
CA GLY A 87 -22.21 19.46 -8.84
C GLY A 87 -22.40 20.87 -9.42
N LEU A 88 -22.47 21.00 -10.75
CA LEU A 88 -22.64 22.27 -11.46
C LEU A 88 -24.02 22.37 -12.12
N PRO A 89 -24.59 23.59 -12.25
CA PRO A 89 -25.76 23.79 -13.09
C PRO A 89 -25.40 23.60 -14.57
N GLU A 90 -26.39 23.19 -15.38
CA GLU A 90 -26.24 23.08 -16.82
C GLU A 90 -25.74 24.41 -17.43
N GLY A 91 -24.77 24.33 -18.34
CA GLY A 91 -24.19 25.51 -18.98
C GLY A 91 -23.17 26.29 -18.14
N ALA A 92 -22.82 25.82 -16.93
CA ALA A 92 -21.73 26.42 -16.16
C ALA A 92 -20.40 26.41 -16.93
N VAL A 93 -19.64 27.50 -16.82
CA VAL A 93 -18.33 27.63 -17.46
C VAL A 93 -17.30 26.76 -16.72
N ILE A 94 -16.83 25.71 -17.37
CA ILE A 94 -15.77 24.84 -16.86
C ILE A 94 -14.41 25.37 -17.34
N PRO A 95 -13.42 25.55 -16.44
CA PRO A 95 -12.05 25.92 -16.80
C PRO A 95 -11.40 24.92 -17.75
N GLU A 96 -10.35 25.33 -18.46
CA GLU A 96 -9.69 24.48 -19.48
C GLU A 96 -9.12 23.16 -18.92
N ARG A 97 -8.67 23.16 -17.67
CA ARG A 97 -8.27 21.98 -16.91
C ARG A 97 -8.86 22.05 -15.52
N VAL A 98 -9.24 20.88 -14.99
CA VAL A 98 -9.90 20.77 -13.69
C VAL A 98 -9.29 19.65 -12.85
N ILE A 99 -9.49 19.74 -11.53
CA ILE A 99 -9.10 18.72 -10.57
C ILE A 99 -10.37 18.01 -10.11
N LEU A 100 -10.45 16.71 -10.35
CA LEU A 100 -11.50 15.86 -9.80
C LEU A 100 -11.00 15.25 -8.50
N LEU A 101 -11.73 15.45 -7.42
CA LEU A 101 -11.42 14.92 -6.10
C LEU A 101 -12.52 13.96 -5.67
N ARG A 102 -12.17 12.81 -5.11
CA ARG A 102 -13.16 11.84 -4.61
C ARG A 102 -13.95 12.46 -3.46
N ARG A 103 -15.28 12.40 -3.55
CA ARG A 103 -16.18 12.72 -2.44
C ARG A 103 -16.08 11.62 -1.38
N PRO A 104 -15.71 11.95 -0.12
CA PRO A 104 -15.83 11.02 1.01
C PRO A 104 -17.28 10.57 1.17
N ASP A 105 -17.50 9.30 1.49
CA ASP A 105 -18.86 8.80 1.71
C ASP A 105 -19.43 9.23 3.08
N LEU A 106 -20.72 8.99 3.29
CA LEU A 106 -21.41 9.37 4.54
C LEU A 106 -20.81 8.68 5.77
N ASP A 107 -20.23 7.50 5.62
CA ASP A 107 -19.63 6.76 6.73
C ASP A 107 -18.26 7.37 7.08
N GLU A 108 -17.45 7.75 6.08
CA GLU A 108 -16.20 8.51 6.24
C GLU A 108 -16.44 9.88 6.89
N LEU A 109 -17.49 10.60 6.48
CA LEU A 109 -17.86 11.91 7.04
C LEU A 109 -18.30 11.82 8.51
N LYS A 110 -19.00 10.74 8.88
CA LYS A 110 -19.41 10.50 10.27
C LYS A 110 -18.26 9.97 11.14
N ALA A 111 -17.30 9.27 10.54
CA ALA A 111 -16.21 8.61 11.23
C ALA A 111 -15.05 9.49 11.64
N ASN A 112 -14.86 10.59 10.92
CA ASN A 112 -13.70 11.41 11.09
C ASN A 112 -14.12 12.79 11.59
N PRO A 113 -13.35 13.40 12.52
CA PRO A 113 -13.55 14.80 12.85
C PRO A 113 -13.45 15.66 11.58
N ALA A 114 -14.31 16.67 11.45
CA ALA A 114 -14.33 17.59 10.31
C ALA A 114 -12.91 18.09 9.94
N ALA A 115 -12.12 18.46 10.95
CA ALA A 115 -10.76 18.93 10.78
C ALA A 115 -9.82 17.90 10.11
N ALA A 116 -9.98 16.60 10.40
CA ALA A 116 -9.17 15.54 9.79
C ALA A 116 -9.54 15.33 8.32
N ILE A 117 -10.84 15.37 8.01
CA ILE A 117 -11.35 15.29 6.63
C ILE A 117 -10.84 16.47 5.83
N LEU A 118 -10.95 17.69 6.37
CA LEU A 118 -10.46 18.90 5.74
C LEU A 118 -8.94 18.88 5.52
N THR A 119 -8.16 18.33 6.45
CA THR A 119 -6.71 18.16 6.26
C THR A 119 -6.38 17.10 5.21
N GLN A 120 -7.13 15.99 5.14
CA GLN A 120 -6.92 14.99 4.09
C GLN A 120 -7.33 15.53 2.72
N SER A 121 -8.45 16.23 2.61
CA SER A 121 -8.86 16.92 1.39
C SER A 121 -7.85 17.98 0.98
N TRP A 122 -7.28 18.72 1.94
CA TRP A 122 -6.21 19.69 1.65
C TRP A 122 -5.00 19.01 0.99
N ARG A 123 -4.54 17.87 1.51
CA ARG A 123 -3.44 17.10 0.91
C ARG A 123 -3.74 16.76 -0.54
N SER A 124 -4.91 16.19 -0.81
CA SER A 124 -5.30 15.78 -2.16
C SER A 124 -5.51 16.97 -3.10
N VAL A 125 -6.08 18.09 -2.63
CA VAL A 125 -6.20 19.32 -3.44
C VAL A 125 -4.83 19.89 -3.75
N PHE A 126 -3.92 19.94 -2.77
CA PHE A 126 -2.55 20.40 -2.98
C PHE A 126 -1.82 19.56 -4.01
N HIS A 127 -1.90 18.23 -3.89
CA HIS A 127 -1.36 17.28 -4.87
C HIS A 127 -1.90 17.57 -6.28
N GLY A 128 -3.23 17.70 -6.42
CA GLY A 128 -3.86 18.02 -7.71
C GLY A 128 -3.45 19.39 -8.26
N MET A 129 -3.24 20.39 -7.41
CA MET A 129 -2.77 21.72 -7.82
C MET A 129 -1.32 21.70 -8.31
N VAL A 130 -0.45 20.87 -7.72
CA VAL A 130 0.92 20.67 -8.23
C VAL A 130 0.88 20.03 -9.63
N HIS A 131 0.07 18.98 -9.81
CA HIS A 131 -0.15 18.37 -11.14
C HIS A 131 -0.65 19.40 -12.16
N LEU A 132 -1.72 20.13 -11.81
CA LEU A 132 -2.32 21.12 -12.69
C LEU A 132 -1.34 22.23 -13.08
N ALA A 133 -0.55 22.72 -12.13
CA ALA A 133 0.46 23.75 -12.39
C ALA A 133 1.56 23.24 -13.33
N ALA A 134 2.09 22.03 -13.09
CA ALA A 134 3.12 21.44 -13.92
C ALA A 134 2.63 21.20 -15.36
N GLU A 135 1.44 20.62 -15.52
CA GLU A 135 0.84 20.34 -16.82
C GLU A 135 0.53 21.62 -17.60
N ASN A 136 0.08 22.69 -16.93
CA ASN A 136 -0.18 23.99 -17.58
C ASN A 136 1.11 24.63 -18.11
N ARG A 137 2.21 24.55 -17.35
CA ARG A 137 3.52 25.08 -17.80
C ARG A 137 4.04 24.31 -19.01
N ILE A 138 3.89 22.98 -19.01
CA ILE A 138 4.24 22.14 -20.16
C ILE A 138 3.38 22.49 -21.38
N ALA A 139 2.06 22.63 -21.20
CA ALA A 139 1.13 22.97 -22.28
C ALA A 139 1.43 24.35 -22.91
N ARG A 140 1.92 25.31 -22.13
CA ARG A 140 2.34 26.64 -22.59
C ARG A 140 3.74 26.67 -23.24
N GLY A 141 4.46 25.55 -23.25
CA GLY A 141 5.82 25.47 -23.77
C GLY A 141 6.87 26.14 -22.86
N GLU A 142 6.50 26.52 -21.64
CA GLU A 142 7.42 27.08 -20.64
C GLU A 142 8.38 26.01 -20.09
N LEU A 143 8.04 24.73 -20.30
CA LEU A 143 8.84 23.55 -19.98
C LEU A 143 8.83 22.59 -21.18
N PRO A 144 9.77 22.73 -22.14
CA PRO A 144 9.81 21.85 -23.30
C PRO A 144 10.18 20.41 -22.88
N ALA A 145 9.55 19.41 -23.50
CA ALA A 145 9.75 17.99 -23.18
C ALA A 145 11.22 17.51 -23.31
N SER A 146 12.05 18.21 -24.10
CA SER A 146 13.50 18.00 -24.18
C SER A 146 14.21 18.23 -22.84
N ASN A 147 13.66 19.08 -21.96
CA ASN A 147 14.24 19.39 -20.66
C ASN A 147 13.96 18.32 -19.61
N VAL A 148 13.01 17.41 -19.85
CA VAL A 148 12.69 16.32 -18.91
C VAL A 148 13.91 15.40 -18.72
N ARG A 149 14.71 15.18 -19.77
CA ARG A 149 15.95 14.40 -19.65
C ARG A 149 17.01 15.12 -18.83
N ASP A 150 17.26 16.41 -19.12
CA ASP A 150 18.18 17.25 -18.33
C ASP A 150 17.79 17.29 -16.85
N TRP A 151 16.49 17.39 -16.58
CA TRP A 151 15.94 17.29 -15.23
C TRP A 151 16.21 15.97 -14.55
N ILE A 152 15.99 14.85 -15.25
CA ILE A 152 16.28 13.52 -14.72
C ILE A 152 17.79 13.35 -14.46
N ASP A 153 18.63 13.92 -15.32
CA ASP A 153 20.08 13.87 -15.17
C ASP A 153 20.54 14.70 -13.96
N ARG A 154 20.00 15.92 -13.77
CA ARG A 154 20.26 16.79 -12.61
C ARG A 154 19.67 16.25 -11.30
N LEU A 155 18.46 15.69 -11.37
CA LEU A 155 17.82 15.00 -10.24
C LEU A 155 18.63 13.76 -9.84
N GLY A 156 19.25 13.09 -10.81
CA GLY A 156 19.99 11.87 -10.63
C GLY A 156 19.18 10.67 -11.11
N ILE A 157 19.72 9.94 -12.09
CA ILE A 157 19.05 8.78 -12.69
C ILE A 157 18.65 7.73 -11.63
N GLN A 158 19.46 7.57 -10.57
CA GLN A 158 19.16 6.64 -9.47
C GLN A 158 18.00 7.12 -8.60
N GLU A 159 17.99 8.40 -8.21
CA GLU A 159 16.92 9.00 -7.40
C GLU A 159 15.59 8.99 -8.15
N PHE A 160 15.61 9.34 -9.44
CA PHE A 160 14.42 9.30 -10.28
C PHE A 160 13.90 7.87 -10.51
N ALA A 161 14.78 6.90 -10.76
CA ALA A 161 14.39 5.51 -10.94
C ALA A 161 13.78 4.91 -9.66
N GLU A 162 14.28 5.28 -8.48
CA GLU A 162 13.70 4.88 -7.20
C GLU A 162 12.32 5.51 -7.00
N MET A 163 12.18 6.83 -7.21
CA MET A 163 10.87 7.50 -7.14
C MET A 163 9.86 6.77 -8.04
N CYS A 164 10.22 6.50 -9.29
CA CYS A 164 9.35 5.78 -10.21
C CYS A 164 8.97 4.38 -9.71
N GLU A 165 9.89 3.65 -9.09
CA GLU A 165 9.62 2.31 -8.56
C GLU A 165 8.68 2.36 -7.35
N VAL A 166 8.91 3.30 -6.42
CA VAL A 166 8.06 3.53 -5.25
C VAL A 166 6.66 3.89 -5.72
N LEU A 167 6.54 4.85 -6.64
CA LEU A 167 5.26 5.25 -7.21
C LEU A 167 4.56 4.09 -7.95
N ARG A 168 5.28 3.18 -8.62
CA ARG A 168 4.67 1.97 -9.21
C ARG A 168 4.21 0.96 -8.15
N GLN A 169 4.99 0.75 -7.10
CA GLN A 169 4.66 -0.17 -6.01
C GLN A 169 3.43 0.29 -5.24
N GLU A 170 3.35 1.60 -4.98
CA GLU A 170 2.23 2.28 -4.34
C GLU A 170 1.05 2.51 -5.29
N ARG A 171 1.19 2.09 -6.57
CA ARG A 171 0.18 2.21 -7.62
C ARG A 171 -0.28 3.64 -7.81
N LEU A 172 0.68 4.54 -7.91
CA LEU A 172 0.53 5.96 -8.20
C LEU A 172 0.85 6.25 -9.69
N LEU A 173 1.76 5.47 -10.31
CA LEU A 173 1.99 5.55 -11.76
C LEU A 173 1.07 4.62 -12.56
N LEU A 174 0.27 5.22 -13.46
CA LEU A 174 -0.37 4.54 -14.57
C LEU A 174 0.68 4.14 -15.62
N GLY A 175 0.50 2.98 -16.24
CA GLY A 175 1.47 2.28 -17.10
C GLY A 175 2.02 3.00 -18.35
N SER A 176 1.99 4.34 -18.40
CA SER A 176 2.83 5.11 -19.30
C SER A 176 4.30 4.89 -18.96
N HIS A 177 5.10 4.70 -20.00
CA HIS A 177 6.56 4.79 -19.93
C HIS A 177 7.02 6.24 -20.15
N ASP A 178 6.10 7.21 -20.07
CA ASP A 178 6.38 8.62 -20.29
C ASP A 178 7.10 9.20 -19.07
N PRO A 179 8.38 9.60 -19.22
CA PRO A 179 9.15 10.18 -18.13
C PRO A 179 8.53 11.49 -17.61
N THR A 180 7.77 12.21 -18.44
CA THR A 180 7.12 13.48 -18.08
C THR A 180 6.03 13.25 -17.05
N VAL A 181 5.15 12.26 -17.29
CA VAL A 181 4.08 11.88 -16.35
C VAL A 181 4.70 11.41 -15.03
N ALA A 182 5.76 10.60 -15.10
CA ALA A 182 6.44 10.11 -13.92
C ALA A 182 7.13 11.22 -13.10
N LEU A 183 7.68 12.24 -13.77
CA LEU A 183 8.29 13.39 -13.12
C LEU A 183 7.25 14.26 -12.40
N ILE A 184 6.11 14.53 -13.04
CA ILE A 184 5.04 15.34 -12.43
C ILE A 184 4.48 14.63 -11.19
N GLU A 185 4.23 13.32 -11.29
CA GLU A 185 3.76 12.51 -10.16
C GLU A 185 4.79 12.48 -9.02
N ALA A 186 6.08 12.30 -9.36
CA ALA A 186 7.15 12.32 -8.38
C ALA A 186 7.22 13.67 -7.64
N ALA A 187 7.08 14.78 -8.37
CA ALA A 187 7.06 16.11 -7.78
C ALA A 187 5.84 16.33 -6.88
N ALA A 188 4.65 15.89 -7.29
CA ALA A 188 3.43 16.02 -6.51
C ALA A 188 3.48 15.24 -5.20
N VAL A 189 3.93 13.98 -5.25
CA VAL A 189 4.12 13.15 -4.05
C VAL A 189 5.25 13.68 -3.17
N PHE A 190 6.36 14.13 -3.77
CA PHE A 190 7.46 14.75 -3.02
C PHE A 190 6.96 15.97 -2.24
N TRP A 191 6.25 16.90 -2.88
CA TRP A 191 5.74 18.09 -2.21
C TRP A 191 4.67 17.75 -1.17
N GLU A 192 3.79 16.78 -1.42
CA GLU A 192 2.83 16.32 -0.43
C GLU A 192 3.53 15.84 0.84
N LEU A 193 4.53 14.97 0.69
CA LEU A 193 5.32 14.48 1.82
C LEU A 193 6.09 15.64 2.47
N TYR A 194 6.71 16.53 1.69
CA TYR A 194 7.47 17.68 2.19
C TYR A 194 6.62 18.62 3.08
N TYR A 195 5.38 18.93 2.68
CA TYR A 195 4.53 19.87 3.42
C TYR A 195 3.70 19.23 4.54
N PHE A 196 3.26 17.98 4.36
CA PHE A 196 2.30 17.36 5.28
C PHE A 196 2.90 16.26 6.14
N SER A 197 3.99 15.62 5.70
CA SER A 197 4.62 14.52 6.42
C SER A 197 6.14 14.44 6.14
N PRO A 198 6.94 15.47 6.46
CA PRO A 198 8.35 15.53 6.06
C PRO A 198 9.16 14.33 6.54
N HIS A 199 8.79 13.75 7.69
CA HIS A 199 9.43 12.57 8.27
C HIS A 199 9.24 11.28 7.42
N LEU A 200 8.27 11.25 6.51
CA LEU A 200 8.05 10.12 5.59
C LEU A 200 8.87 10.21 4.31
N LEU A 201 9.39 11.39 3.94
CA LEU A 201 10.26 11.56 2.76
C LEU A 201 11.43 10.55 2.72
N PRO A 202 12.26 10.40 3.77
CA PRO A 202 13.36 9.43 3.74
C PRO A 202 12.90 7.97 3.83
N ILE A 203 11.63 7.71 4.14
CA ILE A 203 11.03 6.37 4.16
C ILE A 203 10.54 5.99 2.76
N TRP A 204 9.91 6.94 2.07
CA TRP A 204 9.36 6.77 0.72
C TRP A 204 10.46 6.83 -0.34
N PHE A 205 11.40 7.77 -0.22
CA PHE A 205 12.47 8.00 -1.18
C PHE A 205 13.86 7.93 -0.50
N PRO A 206 14.29 6.74 -0.03
CA PRO A 206 15.54 6.57 0.70
C PRO A 206 16.82 6.88 -0.10
N ALA A 207 16.75 7.00 -1.43
CA ALA A 207 17.87 7.44 -2.28
C ALA A 207 18.07 8.96 -2.28
N ILE A 208 17.08 9.75 -1.86
CA ILE A 208 17.22 11.20 -1.70
C ILE A 208 18.02 11.46 -0.41
N GLU A 209 19.33 11.66 -0.56
CA GLU A 209 20.22 11.99 0.56
C GLU A 209 19.97 13.44 1.05
N GLU A 210 19.73 14.36 0.10
CA GLU A 210 19.52 15.78 0.34
C GLU A 210 18.14 16.24 -0.19
N PRO A 211 17.07 16.18 0.64
CA PRO A 211 15.73 16.59 0.22
C PRO A 211 15.65 18.04 -0.25
N GLU A 212 16.43 18.94 0.34
CA GLU A 212 16.43 20.36 -0.06
C GLU A 212 16.98 20.57 -1.48
N ARG A 213 17.99 19.79 -1.89
CA ARG A 213 18.49 19.79 -3.28
C ARG A 213 17.39 19.37 -4.26
N VAL A 214 16.65 18.31 -3.92
CA VAL A 214 15.53 17.84 -4.74
C VAL A 214 14.36 18.83 -4.72
N ALA A 215 14.12 19.49 -3.60
CA ALA A 215 13.13 20.56 -3.46
C ALA A 215 13.48 21.77 -4.33
N GLU A 216 14.75 22.19 -4.37
CA GLU A 216 15.25 23.23 -5.27
C GLU A 216 15.03 22.87 -6.73
N LEU A 217 15.34 21.63 -7.11
CA LEU A 217 15.03 21.13 -8.45
C LEU A 217 13.54 21.19 -8.70
N PHE A 218 12.68 20.49 -7.94
CA PHE A 218 11.23 20.49 -8.18
C PHE A 218 10.56 21.86 -8.11
N ARG A 219 11.18 22.85 -7.45
CA ARG A 219 10.70 24.24 -7.43
C ARG A 219 10.79 24.89 -8.81
N GLU A 220 11.78 24.51 -9.63
CA GLU A 220 11.89 24.93 -11.02
C GLU A 220 10.72 24.38 -11.88
N LEU A 221 10.07 23.28 -11.47
CA LEU A 221 8.93 22.64 -12.16
C LEU A 221 7.63 23.30 -11.72
N VAL A 222 7.45 23.50 -10.41
CA VAL A 222 6.30 24.17 -9.81
C VAL A 222 6.70 24.81 -8.50
N GLU A 223 6.40 26.10 -8.34
CA GLU A 223 6.51 26.80 -7.06
C GLU A 223 5.42 26.33 -6.09
N PRO A 224 5.75 25.61 -4.99
CA PRO A 224 4.75 24.93 -4.19
C PRO A 224 4.10 25.84 -3.13
N ALA A 225 4.78 26.88 -2.64
CA ALA A 225 4.30 27.69 -1.52
C ALA A 225 2.99 28.46 -1.81
N PRO A 226 2.81 29.09 -2.99
CA PRO A 226 1.53 29.70 -3.35
C PRO A 226 0.40 28.66 -3.45
N LEU A 227 0.69 27.48 -4.00
CA LEU A 227 -0.29 26.39 -4.15
C LEU A 227 -0.69 25.79 -2.79
N PHE A 228 0.26 25.63 -1.88
CA PHE A 228 0.00 25.15 -0.52
C PHE A 228 -0.91 26.10 0.25
N SER A 229 -0.67 27.41 0.11
CA SER A 229 -1.50 28.44 0.73
C SER A 229 -2.90 28.49 0.11
N ALA A 230 -3.00 28.43 -1.22
CA ALA A 230 -4.26 28.52 -1.95
C ALA A 230 -5.13 27.26 -1.84
N SER A 231 -4.53 26.09 -1.67
CA SER A 231 -5.22 24.79 -1.55
C SER A 231 -5.92 24.57 -0.20
N ARG A 232 -5.64 25.42 0.81
CA ARG A 232 -6.05 25.16 2.20
C ARG A 232 -7.56 25.41 2.41
N PRO A 233 -8.35 24.36 2.73
CA PRO A 233 -9.76 24.53 3.09
C PRO A 233 -9.91 25.26 4.43
N LYS A 234 -10.95 26.08 4.55
CA LYS A 234 -11.28 26.75 5.82
C LYS A 234 -11.58 25.70 6.90
N GLY A 235 -10.90 25.80 8.04
CA GLY A 235 -11.05 24.83 9.15
C GLY A 235 -10.07 23.65 9.11
N ALA A 236 -9.28 23.49 8.05
CA ALA A 236 -8.19 22.51 8.02
C ALA A 236 -7.11 22.88 9.05
N LYS A 237 -6.69 21.90 9.86
CA LYS A 237 -5.56 22.07 10.78
C LYS A 237 -4.28 22.18 9.96
N LYS A 238 -3.45 23.18 10.28
CA LYS A 238 -2.08 23.25 9.74
C LYS A 238 -1.36 21.95 10.11
N PRO A 239 -0.65 21.30 9.15
CA PRO A 239 0.22 20.20 9.51
C PRO A 239 1.18 20.70 10.59
N VAL A 240 1.15 20.04 11.75
CA VAL A 240 2.17 20.25 12.77
C VAL A 240 3.42 19.59 12.18
N ALA A 241 4.53 20.31 12.11
CA ALA A 241 5.82 19.73 11.79
C ALA A 241 6.20 18.81 12.96
N GLU A 242 5.59 17.64 13.03
CA GLU A 242 5.99 16.61 13.97
C GLU A 242 7.42 16.24 13.60
N THR A 243 8.34 16.60 14.49
CA THR A 243 9.75 16.30 14.28
C THR A 243 9.91 14.78 14.27
N PRO A 244 10.90 14.23 13.53
CA PRO A 244 11.22 12.81 13.61
C PRO A 244 11.35 12.35 15.07
N ALA A 245 11.84 13.21 15.97
CA ALA A 245 12.00 12.95 17.41
C ALA A 245 10.70 12.88 18.23
N GLU A 246 9.55 13.38 17.76
CA GLU A 246 8.27 13.26 18.47
C GLU A 246 7.47 12.02 18.00
N VAL A 247 7.57 11.68 16.72
CA VAL A 247 7.03 10.42 16.15
C VAL A 247 7.89 9.23 16.59
N LEU A 248 9.22 9.37 16.56
CA LEU A 248 10.20 8.43 17.14
C LEU A 248 10.34 8.62 18.66
N GLY A 249 9.83 9.69 19.25
CA GLY A 249 9.80 9.88 20.72
C GLY A 249 8.82 8.94 21.42
N ARG A 250 7.83 8.42 20.66
CA ARG A 250 6.97 7.30 21.07
C ARG A 250 7.47 5.94 20.54
N ALA A 251 8.53 5.93 19.73
CA ALA A 251 9.16 4.74 19.17
C ALA A 251 10.68 4.96 18.97
N SER A 252 11.39 5.11 20.10
CA SER A 252 12.85 5.04 20.27
C SER A 252 13.77 5.98 19.46
N THR A 253 14.55 6.74 20.23
CA THR A 253 15.65 7.68 19.92
C THR A 253 16.79 7.19 19.00
N SER A 254 17.33 8.08 18.14
CA SER A 254 18.77 8.41 17.96
C SER A 254 19.10 9.08 16.59
N GLU A 255 19.77 10.24 16.63
CA GLU A 255 20.18 11.15 15.53
C GLU A 255 21.53 10.81 14.83
N ARG A 256 21.74 11.25 13.56
CA ARG A 256 22.76 12.25 13.07
C ARG A 256 23.11 12.19 11.55
N LEU A 257 23.35 13.39 10.96
CA LEU A 257 23.88 13.84 9.62
C LEU A 257 25.42 13.58 9.42
N PRO A 258 26.16 13.93 8.30
CA PRO A 258 25.89 14.29 6.86
C PRO A 258 26.78 13.55 5.77
N ASP A 259 26.71 13.96 4.47
CA ASP A 259 27.09 13.27 3.18
C ASP A 259 28.48 13.61 2.48
N PRO A 260 28.73 13.46 1.12
CA PRO A 260 29.74 12.55 0.50
C PRO A 260 30.79 13.25 -0.42
N PRO A 261 31.74 12.56 -1.12
CA PRO A 261 31.59 12.40 -2.59
C PRO A 261 32.35 11.22 -3.29
N GLY A 262 31.99 10.95 -4.56
CA GLY A 262 32.95 10.63 -5.66
C GLY A 262 33.05 9.19 -6.20
N GLN A 263 32.53 8.96 -7.41
CA GLN A 263 32.46 7.66 -8.11
C GLN A 263 33.67 7.36 -9.02
N GLY A 264 33.87 6.07 -9.36
CA GLY A 264 34.65 5.64 -10.53
C GLY A 264 35.95 4.92 -10.21
N LEU A 265 37.05 5.67 -10.04
CA LEU A 265 38.36 5.11 -9.68
C LEU A 265 38.54 4.98 -8.17
N ALA A 266 37.78 5.78 -7.40
CA ALA A 266 37.76 5.78 -5.95
C ALA A 266 37.14 4.52 -5.33
N ARG A 267 36.52 3.62 -6.11
CA ARG A 267 35.86 2.40 -5.60
C ARG A 267 36.81 1.40 -4.94
N ARG A 268 38.13 1.53 -5.14
CA ARG A 268 39.16 0.80 -4.37
C ARG A 268 39.69 1.57 -3.15
N LEU A 269 39.53 2.90 -3.09
CA LEU A 269 40.10 3.79 -2.07
C LEU A 269 39.06 4.38 -1.09
N LEU A 270 37.77 4.38 -1.44
CA LEU A 270 36.64 4.91 -0.67
C LEU A 270 35.55 3.85 -0.44
N SER A 271 35.93 2.58 -0.29
CA SER A 271 35.04 1.63 0.40
C SER A 271 34.79 2.18 1.82
N PRO A 272 33.54 2.21 2.34
CA PRO A 272 33.30 2.58 3.73
C PRO A 272 34.24 1.74 4.58
N ARG A 273 34.97 2.38 5.51
CA ARG A 273 35.92 1.68 6.38
C ARG A 273 35.26 0.42 6.92
N ARG A 274 35.99 -0.69 6.96
CA ARG A 274 35.52 -1.99 7.43
C ARG A 274 34.67 -1.86 8.72
N GLU A 275 35.16 -1.08 9.68
CA GLU A 275 34.46 -0.78 10.94
C GLU A 275 33.08 -0.13 10.76
N THR A 276 32.91 0.73 9.75
CA THR A 276 31.64 1.37 9.43
C THR A 276 30.65 0.35 8.87
N LEU A 277 31.11 -0.57 8.03
CA LEU A 277 30.27 -1.65 7.50
C LEU A 277 29.89 -2.65 8.59
N GLU A 278 30.82 -2.99 9.48
CA GLU A 278 30.57 -3.82 10.66
C GLU A 278 29.52 -3.18 11.57
N ARG A 279 29.70 -1.92 11.96
CA ARG A 279 28.70 -1.16 12.75
C ARG A 279 27.33 -1.09 12.07
N ARG A 280 27.28 -0.85 10.75
CA ARG A 280 26.02 -0.84 9.99
C ARG A 280 25.38 -2.23 9.95
N ALA A 281 26.17 -3.30 9.88
CA ALA A 281 25.68 -4.67 9.92
C ALA A 281 25.13 -5.06 11.29
N ASP A 282 25.77 -4.62 12.38
CA ASP A 282 25.28 -4.85 13.75
C ASP A 282 23.96 -4.11 13.99
N ARG A 283 23.85 -2.85 13.54
CA ARG A 283 22.59 -2.10 13.60
C ARG A 283 21.47 -2.76 12.79
N ALA A 284 21.79 -3.27 11.60
CA ALA A 284 20.82 -3.99 10.78
C ALA A 284 20.34 -5.27 11.49
N ALA A 285 21.26 -6.05 12.05
CA ALA A 285 20.94 -7.25 12.81
C ALA A 285 20.10 -6.94 14.06
N GLY A 286 20.44 -5.89 14.82
CA GLY A 286 19.67 -5.44 15.98
C GLY A 286 18.25 -4.98 15.66
N ARG A 287 17.98 -4.57 14.41
CA ARG A 287 16.63 -4.23 13.92
C ARG A 287 15.88 -5.42 13.31
N GLY A 288 16.49 -6.62 13.31
CA GLY A 288 15.93 -7.83 12.69
C GLY A 288 16.09 -7.88 11.17
N ASN A 289 16.91 -7.02 10.56
CA ASN A 289 17.20 -7.04 9.13
C ASN A 289 18.43 -7.92 8.85
N LEU A 290 18.20 -9.23 8.89
CA LEU A 290 19.20 -10.28 8.67
C LEU A 290 19.86 -10.18 7.28
N VAL A 291 19.09 -9.92 6.23
CA VAL A 291 19.56 -9.81 4.85
C VAL A 291 20.52 -8.65 4.67
N ARG A 292 20.17 -7.46 5.17
CA ARG A 292 21.07 -6.30 5.14
C ARG A 292 22.33 -6.56 5.96
N ALA A 293 22.21 -7.20 7.12
CA ALA A 293 23.36 -7.60 7.92
C ALA A 293 24.29 -8.55 7.15
N MET A 294 23.75 -9.61 6.54
CA MET A 294 24.53 -10.58 5.74
C MET A 294 25.25 -9.93 4.56
N ILE A 295 24.57 -9.07 3.79
CA ILE A 295 25.15 -8.38 2.63
C ILE A 295 26.31 -7.46 3.07
N LEU A 296 26.13 -6.69 4.15
CA LEU A 296 27.17 -5.80 4.66
C LEU A 296 28.38 -6.58 5.18
N ARG A 297 28.17 -7.69 5.88
CA ARG A 297 29.26 -8.56 6.37
C ARG A 297 29.96 -9.29 5.22
N ALA A 298 29.22 -9.68 4.18
CA ALA A 298 29.81 -10.23 2.96
C ALA A 298 30.63 -9.18 2.18
N ARG A 299 30.28 -7.89 2.25
CA ARG A 299 31.11 -6.79 1.72
C ARG A 299 32.37 -6.55 2.55
N VAL A 300 32.29 -6.63 3.89
CA VAL A 300 33.47 -6.61 4.76
C VAL A 300 34.46 -7.71 4.37
N ARG A 301 33.96 -8.92 4.06
CA ARG A 301 34.78 -10.03 3.59
C ARG A 301 35.53 -9.71 2.29
N LEU A 302 34.91 -8.97 1.35
CA LEU A 302 35.58 -8.57 0.10
C LEU A 302 36.75 -7.61 0.33
N GLN A 303 36.79 -6.94 1.49
CA GLN A 303 37.85 -6.00 1.89
C GLN A 303 38.89 -6.62 2.85
N THR A 304 38.69 -7.86 3.29
CA THR A 304 39.54 -8.52 4.30
C THR A 304 40.48 -9.54 3.65
N PRO A 305 41.79 -9.55 3.99
CA PRO A 305 42.72 -10.60 3.53
C PRO A 305 42.23 -12.01 3.85
N ARG A 306 42.56 -12.99 3.00
CA ARG A 306 42.01 -14.37 3.09
C ARG A 306 42.28 -15.05 4.43
N GLU A 307 43.40 -14.73 5.07
CA GLU A 307 43.84 -15.29 6.36
C GLU A 307 42.99 -14.82 7.55
N THR A 308 42.46 -13.59 7.51
CA THR A 308 41.61 -13.01 8.57
C THR A 308 40.12 -13.01 8.23
N ALA A 309 39.75 -13.46 7.04
CA ALA A 309 38.36 -13.55 6.57
C ALA A 309 37.53 -14.65 7.26
N GLY A 310 38.15 -15.53 8.05
CA GLY A 310 37.47 -16.63 8.76
C GLY A 310 36.33 -16.16 9.66
N ARG A 311 36.56 -15.09 10.44
CA ARG A 311 35.54 -14.53 11.34
C ARG A 311 34.33 -13.98 10.60
N ALA A 312 34.54 -13.22 9.53
CA ALA A 312 33.45 -12.70 8.70
C ALA A 312 32.65 -13.82 8.01
N ARG A 313 33.31 -14.92 7.60
CA ARG A 313 32.65 -16.11 7.03
C ARG A 313 31.78 -16.83 8.06
N ALA A 314 32.31 -17.06 9.26
CA ALA A 314 31.58 -17.72 10.34
C ALA A 314 30.31 -16.96 10.71
N ILE A 315 30.42 -15.64 10.80
CA ILE A 315 29.30 -14.76 11.12
C ILE A 315 28.23 -14.72 10.03
N VAL A 316 28.62 -14.65 8.75
CA VAL A 316 27.65 -14.72 7.64
C VAL A 316 26.94 -16.07 7.66
N ARG A 317 27.68 -17.16 7.88
CA ARG A 317 27.13 -18.51 8.01
C ARG A 317 26.10 -18.58 9.15
N GLU A 318 26.45 -18.09 10.33
CA GLU A 318 25.54 -18.06 11.48
C GLU A 318 24.26 -17.25 11.19
N THR A 319 24.39 -16.11 10.50
CA THR A 319 23.21 -15.29 10.14
C THR A 319 22.35 -15.98 9.08
N VAL A 320 22.97 -16.70 8.13
CA VAL A 320 22.25 -17.56 7.17
C VAL A 320 21.51 -18.67 7.90
N ASP A 321 22.16 -19.34 8.86
CA ASP A 321 21.54 -20.41 9.66
C ASP A 321 20.33 -19.89 10.43
N ARG A 322 20.42 -18.70 11.03
CA ARG A 322 19.25 -18.06 11.66
C ARG A 322 18.11 -17.83 10.67
N LEU A 323 18.39 -17.33 9.47
CA LEU A 323 17.35 -17.14 8.44
C LEU A 323 16.74 -18.48 8.01
N ILE A 324 17.55 -19.53 7.84
CA ILE A 324 17.07 -20.88 7.49
C ILE A 324 16.15 -21.42 8.57
N HIS A 325 16.56 -21.35 9.85
CA HIS A 325 15.72 -21.81 10.95
C HIS A 325 14.39 -21.05 11.01
N GLN A 326 14.40 -19.72 10.86
CA GLN A 326 13.16 -18.92 10.83
C GLN A 326 12.27 -19.25 9.62
N LEU A 327 12.86 -19.63 8.48
CA LEU A 327 12.11 -20.06 7.30
C LEU A 327 11.49 -21.44 7.49
N LEU A 328 12.23 -22.41 8.05
CA LEU A 328 11.73 -23.74 8.35
C LEU A 328 10.66 -23.72 9.45
N GLU A 329 10.81 -22.85 10.45
CA GLU A 329 9.79 -22.60 11.48
C GLU A 329 8.50 -22.03 10.84
N ALA A 330 8.63 -21.05 9.93
CA ALA A 330 7.49 -20.50 9.20
C ALA A 330 6.72 -21.53 8.36
N LEU A 331 7.42 -22.56 7.86
CA LEU A 331 6.87 -23.65 7.08
C LEU A 331 6.39 -24.85 7.92
N GLN A 332 6.55 -24.81 9.25
CA GLN A 332 6.30 -25.93 10.16
C GLN A 332 7.13 -27.18 9.83
N GLU A 333 8.37 -26.98 9.34
CA GLU A 333 9.29 -28.03 8.91
C GLU A 333 10.61 -28.00 9.70
N THR A 334 10.52 -27.81 11.02
CA THR A 334 11.68 -27.70 11.93
C THR A 334 12.56 -28.96 11.96
N HIS A 335 12.04 -30.11 11.53
CA HIS A 335 12.74 -31.39 11.46
C HIS A 335 13.56 -31.57 10.17
N LYS A 336 13.39 -30.71 9.16
CA LYS A 336 14.15 -30.81 7.91
C LYS A 336 15.57 -30.33 8.10
N ASP A 337 16.48 -30.96 7.35
CA ASP A 337 17.90 -30.63 7.36
C ASP A 337 18.14 -29.18 6.86
N PRO A 338 18.65 -28.26 7.70
CA PRO A 338 18.98 -26.90 7.29
C PRO A 338 20.18 -26.86 6.34
N ASP A 339 20.99 -27.92 6.26
CA ASP A 339 22.25 -27.92 5.53
C ASP A 339 22.03 -27.80 4.01
N ALA A 340 20.93 -28.34 3.50
CA ALA A 340 20.54 -28.24 2.08
C ALA A 340 20.37 -26.79 1.61
N TRP A 341 19.89 -25.89 2.49
CA TRP A 341 19.69 -24.47 2.18
C TRP A 341 20.98 -23.65 2.30
N ARG A 342 21.94 -24.12 3.09
CA ARG A 342 23.09 -23.32 3.51
C ARG A 342 24.00 -22.94 2.34
N ALA A 343 24.42 -23.90 1.53
CA ALA A 343 25.35 -23.64 0.43
C ALA A 343 24.74 -22.69 -0.64
N PRO A 344 23.50 -22.91 -1.14
CA PRO A 344 22.90 -21.99 -2.10
C PRO A 344 22.68 -20.58 -1.55
N LEU A 345 22.25 -20.43 -0.29
CA LEU A 345 22.02 -19.12 0.33
C LEU A 345 23.32 -18.36 0.60
N ILE A 346 24.39 -19.03 1.05
CA ILE A 346 25.71 -18.41 1.19
C ILE A 346 26.20 -17.88 -0.18
N ASN A 347 26.07 -18.68 -1.24
CA ASN A 347 26.44 -18.26 -2.58
C ASN A 347 25.60 -17.07 -3.06
N LEU A 348 24.29 -17.08 -2.78
CA LEU A 348 23.39 -15.98 -3.10
C LEU A 348 23.78 -14.68 -2.39
N VAL A 349 24.12 -14.74 -1.09
CA VAL A 349 24.61 -13.60 -0.31
C VAL A 349 25.92 -13.06 -0.89
N GLN A 350 26.83 -13.94 -1.32
CA GLN A 350 28.09 -13.51 -1.92
C GLN A 350 27.90 -12.78 -3.25
N LEU A 351 26.93 -13.20 -4.07
CA LEU A 351 26.56 -12.51 -5.30
C LEU A 351 25.89 -11.17 -4.99
N ALA A 352 24.94 -11.17 -4.06
CA ALA A 352 24.24 -9.98 -3.59
C ALA A 352 25.21 -8.90 -3.06
N ALA A 353 26.32 -9.30 -2.45
CA ALA A 353 27.33 -8.37 -1.93
C ALA A 353 28.10 -7.60 -3.00
N ARG A 354 28.19 -8.13 -4.24
CA ARG A 354 28.98 -7.54 -5.33
C ARG A 354 28.30 -6.36 -6.03
N GLY A 355 26.98 -6.22 -5.85
CA GLY A 355 26.20 -5.15 -6.45
C GLY A 355 25.37 -4.36 -5.44
N SER A 356 24.78 -3.28 -5.90
CA SER A 356 23.68 -2.56 -5.25
C SER A 356 22.37 -3.01 -5.89
N TRP A 357 21.34 -3.26 -5.08
CA TRP A 357 19.95 -3.49 -5.54
C TRP A 357 19.80 -4.61 -6.60
N THR A 358 20.52 -5.71 -6.43
CA THR A 358 20.51 -6.83 -7.38
C THR A 358 19.28 -7.74 -7.20
N VAL A 359 19.00 -8.58 -8.20
CA VAL A 359 17.90 -9.58 -8.12
C VAL A 359 18.13 -10.54 -6.96
N GLU A 360 19.38 -10.88 -6.65
CA GLU A 360 19.79 -11.70 -5.51
C GLU A 360 19.41 -11.06 -4.18
N GLN A 361 19.59 -9.73 -4.04
CA GLN A 361 19.16 -9.01 -2.84
C GLN A 361 17.64 -9.08 -2.68
N ARG A 362 16.89 -8.88 -3.78
CA ARG A 362 15.42 -8.94 -3.76
C ARG A 362 14.91 -10.34 -3.38
N LEU A 363 15.54 -11.40 -3.89
CA LEU A 363 15.22 -12.78 -3.51
C LEU A 363 15.47 -13.01 -2.01
N LEU A 364 16.63 -12.60 -1.49
CA LEU A 364 16.94 -12.72 -0.07
C LEU A 364 15.92 -11.97 0.81
N TYR A 365 15.50 -10.77 0.41
CA TYR A 365 14.45 -10.03 1.12
C TYR A 365 13.08 -10.69 1.04
N ASP A 366 12.72 -11.33 -0.07
CA ASP A 366 11.48 -12.12 -0.15
C ASP A 366 11.51 -13.28 0.86
N LEU A 367 12.66 -13.94 1.08
CA LEU A 367 12.81 -14.96 2.13
C LEU A 367 12.73 -14.39 3.54
N GLN A 368 13.32 -13.22 3.79
CA GLN A 368 13.20 -12.58 5.11
C GLN A 368 11.76 -12.17 5.42
N LYS A 369 10.97 -11.78 4.41
CA LYS A 369 9.55 -11.43 4.61
C LYS A 369 8.75 -12.64 5.10
N VAL A 370 9.04 -13.84 4.60
CA VAL A 370 8.44 -15.11 5.11
C VAL A 370 8.65 -15.23 6.62
N SER A 371 9.87 -15.02 7.09
CA SER A 371 10.20 -15.07 8.53
C SER A 371 9.51 -13.95 9.32
N ILE A 372 9.47 -12.72 8.78
CA ILE A 372 8.85 -11.57 9.44
C ILE A 372 7.33 -11.77 9.59
N ASP A 373 6.65 -12.20 8.53
CA ASP A 373 5.20 -12.42 8.53
C ASP A 373 4.79 -13.53 9.50
N HIS A 374 5.64 -14.56 9.64
CA HIS A 374 5.43 -15.61 10.63
C HIS A 374 5.59 -15.10 12.07
N GLN A 375 6.66 -14.34 12.36
CA GLN A 375 7.00 -13.90 13.72
C GLN A 375 6.13 -12.77 14.24
N ARG A 376 5.84 -11.76 13.40
CA ARG A 376 5.17 -10.53 13.84
C ARG A 376 3.65 -10.60 13.72
N GLY A 377 3.15 -11.56 12.94
CA GLY A 377 1.75 -11.64 12.55
C GLY A 377 1.32 -10.42 11.72
N THR A 378 0.19 -10.55 11.04
CA THR A 378 -0.41 -9.45 10.29
C THR A 378 -1.49 -8.78 11.15
N LEU A 379 -1.35 -7.48 11.33
CA LEU A 379 -2.27 -6.65 12.11
C LEU A 379 -2.90 -5.61 11.18
N ARG A 380 -4.21 -5.50 11.22
CA ARG A 380 -4.92 -4.33 10.71
C ARG A 380 -5.17 -3.37 11.86
N LEU A 381 -4.85 -2.10 11.69
CA LEU A 381 -5.30 -1.06 12.61
C LEU A 381 -6.74 -0.69 12.24
N ASP A 382 -7.70 -1.11 13.07
CA ASP A 382 -9.09 -0.70 12.95
C ASP A 382 -9.36 0.52 13.84
N VAL A 383 -8.67 1.60 13.52
CA VAL A 383 -8.78 2.89 14.22
C VAL A 383 -10.22 3.36 14.26
N VAL A 384 -10.93 3.15 13.15
CA VAL A 384 -12.33 3.50 12.95
C VAL A 384 -13.23 2.64 13.84
N GLY A 385 -13.14 1.31 13.77
CA GLY A 385 -13.96 0.40 14.57
C GLY A 385 -13.71 0.51 16.09
N TRP A 386 -12.47 0.75 16.53
CA TRP A 386 -12.14 0.98 17.94
C TRP A 386 -12.72 2.29 18.47
N LEU A 387 -12.59 3.38 17.72
CA LEU A 387 -13.11 4.69 18.12
C LEU A 387 -14.64 4.68 18.22
N PHE A 388 -15.34 4.07 17.24
CA PHE A 388 -16.80 4.02 17.19
C PHE A 388 -17.45 3.07 18.17
N SER A 389 -16.72 2.06 18.62
CA SER A 389 -17.19 1.16 19.65
C SER A 389 -16.97 1.74 21.06
N LEU A 390 -16.52 3.00 21.18
CA LEU A 390 -16.09 3.63 22.42
C LEU A 390 -15.04 2.77 23.15
N GLY A 391 -14.10 2.20 22.39
CA GLY A 391 -13.05 1.31 22.91
C GLY A 391 -13.49 -0.14 23.15
N ARG A 392 -14.72 -0.54 22.79
CA ARG A 392 -15.22 -1.93 22.97
C ARG A 392 -14.72 -2.91 21.92
N ARG A 393 -14.30 -2.44 20.74
CA ARG A 393 -13.64 -3.23 19.69
C ARG A 393 -12.15 -2.94 19.71
N PRO A 394 -11.27 -3.93 19.51
CA PRO A 394 -9.82 -3.73 19.59
C PRO A 394 -9.28 -2.89 18.43
N LEU A 395 -8.39 -1.93 18.72
CA LEU A 395 -7.68 -1.09 17.75
C LEU A 395 -6.77 -1.90 16.82
N ARG A 396 -6.17 -2.96 17.38
CA ARG A 396 -5.34 -3.91 16.64
C ARG A 396 -6.20 -5.14 16.36
N CYS A 397 -6.63 -5.29 15.12
CA CYS A 397 -7.32 -6.48 14.66
C CYS A 397 -6.29 -7.45 14.07
N PRO A 398 -6.05 -8.61 14.69
CA PRO A 398 -5.24 -9.64 14.06
C PRO A 398 -5.91 -10.12 12.78
N LEU A 399 -5.11 -10.32 11.72
CA LEU A 399 -5.53 -10.93 10.46
C LEU A 399 -4.90 -12.33 10.36
N PRO A 400 -5.32 -13.28 11.22
CA PRO A 400 -4.59 -14.52 11.45
C PRO A 400 -4.35 -15.32 10.16
N HIS A 401 -5.30 -15.30 9.22
CA HIS A 401 -5.25 -16.05 7.97
C HIS A 401 -4.44 -15.36 6.87
N GLN A 402 -4.18 -14.05 6.98
CA GLN A 402 -3.44 -13.30 5.96
C GLN A 402 -1.96 -13.65 5.96
N LYS A 403 -1.39 -14.03 7.11
CA LYS A 403 0.04 -14.37 7.22
C LYS A 403 0.44 -15.52 6.29
N GLY A 404 -0.37 -16.60 6.23
CA GLY A 404 -0.08 -17.77 5.41
C GLY A 404 -0.10 -17.42 3.92
N VAL A 405 -1.07 -16.60 3.51
CA VAL A 405 -1.21 -16.12 2.14
C VAL A 405 -0.02 -15.24 1.71
N LEU A 406 0.48 -14.36 2.60
CA LEU A 406 1.67 -13.56 2.33
C LEU A 406 2.94 -14.42 2.23
N ILE A 407 3.11 -15.38 3.14
CA ILE A 407 4.22 -16.35 3.09
C ILE A 407 4.25 -17.07 1.74
N CYS A 408 3.12 -17.62 1.31
CA CYS A 408 2.97 -18.29 0.01
C CYS A 408 3.36 -17.35 -1.16
N ARG A 409 2.85 -16.12 -1.17
CA ARG A 409 3.17 -15.11 -2.18
C ARG A 409 4.66 -14.73 -2.20
N HIS A 410 5.31 -14.61 -1.04
CA HIS A 410 6.74 -14.30 -0.95
C HIS A 410 7.60 -15.44 -1.50
N LEU A 411 7.22 -16.70 -1.25
CA LEU A 411 7.91 -17.88 -1.81
C LEU A 411 7.76 -17.96 -3.33
N HIS A 412 6.56 -17.71 -3.88
CA HIS A 412 6.38 -17.63 -5.34
C HIS A 412 7.15 -16.45 -5.96
N SER A 413 7.23 -15.30 -5.29
CA SER A 413 8.08 -14.18 -5.71
C SER A 413 9.55 -14.59 -5.75
N ALA A 414 10.05 -15.25 -4.70
CA ALA A 414 11.43 -15.73 -4.64
C ALA A 414 11.75 -16.72 -5.77
N ARG A 415 10.86 -17.70 -6.05
CA ARG A 415 11.00 -18.64 -7.17
C ARG A 415 11.06 -17.92 -8.52
N ARG A 416 10.11 -17.00 -8.79
CA ARG A 416 10.11 -16.23 -10.04
C ARG A 416 11.40 -15.43 -10.24
N ARG A 417 11.97 -14.89 -9.16
CA ARG A 417 13.24 -14.15 -9.21
C ARG A 417 14.45 -15.06 -9.44
N LEU A 418 14.42 -16.31 -8.97
CA LEU A 418 15.52 -17.26 -9.10
C LEU A 418 15.94 -17.48 -10.57
N ALA A 419 14.97 -17.46 -11.50
CA ALA A 419 15.25 -17.58 -12.94
C ALA A 419 16.22 -16.50 -13.47
N ARG A 420 16.29 -15.33 -12.82
CA ARG A 420 17.12 -14.19 -13.22
C ARG A 420 18.41 -14.05 -12.40
N VAL A 421 18.62 -14.93 -11.42
CA VAL A 421 19.76 -14.90 -10.50
C VAL A 421 20.98 -15.58 -11.11
N ARG A 422 22.16 -14.94 -10.98
CA ARG A 422 23.43 -15.45 -11.54
C ARG A 422 24.11 -16.49 -10.64
N LEU A 423 23.36 -17.49 -10.18
CA LEU A 423 23.88 -18.64 -9.44
C LEU A 423 24.46 -19.70 -10.39
N GLU A 424 25.42 -20.48 -9.90
CA GLU A 424 25.90 -21.71 -10.54
C GLU A 424 24.75 -22.70 -10.76
N VAL A 425 24.83 -23.51 -11.82
CA VAL A 425 23.72 -24.39 -12.26
C VAL A 425 23.28 -25.34 -11.15
N GLU A 426 24.23 -25.97 -10.45
CA GLU A 426 23.94 -26.89 -9.35
C GLU A 426 23.24 -26.18 -8.18
N ASN A 427 23.82 -25.08 -7.70
CA ASN A 427 23.22 -24.26 -6.63
C ASN A 427 21.84 -23.70 -7.00
N ARG A 428 21.63 -23.32 -8.26
CA ARG A 428 20.33 -22.85 -8.75
C ARG A 428 19.29 -23.97 -8.76
N ARG A 429 19.65 -25.17 -9.24
CA ARG A 429 18.76 -26.34 -9.24
C ARG A 429 18.37 -26.74 -7.81
N THR A 430 19.35 -26.79 -6.90
CA THR A 430 19.08 -27.09 -5.48
C THR A 430 18.15 -26.06 -4.86
N LEU A 431 18.43 -24.77 -5.06
CA LEU A 431 17.59 -23.70 -4.51
C LEU A 431 16.18 -23.67 -5.12
N ASP A 432 16.04 -23.98 -6.42
CA ASP A 432 14.74 -24.07 -7.08
C ASP A 432 13.89 -25.19 -6.48
N GLY A 433 14.45 -26.39 -6.34
CA GLY A 433 13.77 -27.52 -5.71
C GLY A 433 13.39 -27.26 -4.25
N LEU A 434 14.24 -26.57 -3.49
CA LEU A 434 13.95 -26.17 -2.11
C LEU A 434 12.83 -25.12 -2.04
N LEU A 435 12.89 -24.08 -2.86
CA LEU A 435 11.83 -23.05 -2.92
C LEU A 435 10.52 -23.60 -3.45
N GLN A 436 10.56 -24.56 -4.37
CA GLN A 436 9.38 -25.27 -4.87
C GLN A 436 8.69 -26.02 -3.73
N LYS A 437 9.42 -26.90 -3.04
CA LYS A 437 8.88 -27.64 -1.89
C LYS A 437 8.37 -26.73 -0.79
N ALA A 438 9.07 -25.61 -0.54
CA ALA A 438 8.62 -24.60 0.43
C ALA A 438 7.32 -23.92 -0.01
N ALA A 439 7.18 -23.56 -1.29
CA ALA A 439 5.96 -22.94 -1.82
C ALA A 439 4.78 -23.92 -1.77
N GLU A 440 4.98 -25.17 -2.18
CA GLU A 440 3.98 -26.25 -2.09
C GLU A 440 3.55 -26.46 -0.62
N LYS A 441 4.50 -26.52 0.31
CA LYS A 441 4.19 -26.63 1.74
C LYS A 441 3.40 -25.44 2.28
N ALA A 442 3.78 -24.22 1.91
CA ALA A 442 3.06 -23.02 2.32
C ALA A 442 1.64 -22.99 1.74
N GLU A 443 1.47 -23.43 0.49
CA GLU A 443 0.18 -23.59 -0.15
C GLU A 443 -0.68 -24.64 0.59
N ASP A 444 -0.14 -25.81 0.92
CA ASP A 444 -0.85 -26.84 1.68
C ASP A 444 -1.33 -26.33 3.04
N LEU A 445 -0.49 -25.56 3.74
CA LEU A 445 -0.86 -24.93 5.01
C LEU A 445 -2.00 -23.93 4.84
N VAL A 446 -1.93 -23.06 3.82
CA VAL A 446 -2.99 -22.10 3.50
C VAL A 446 -4.29 -22.82 3.15
N ARG A 447 -4.22 -23.87 2.32
CA ARG A 447 -5.39 -24.68 1.95
C ARG A 447 -6.00 -25.36 3.18
N ALA A 448 -5.19 -26.00 4.02
CA ALA A 448 -5.66 -26.65 5.24
C ALA A 448 -6.33 -25.68 6.22
N GLU A 449 -5.82 -24.45 6.33
CA GLU A 449 -6.37 -23.41 7.21
C GLU A 449 -7.65 -22.77 6.64
N ILE A 450 -7.67 -22.41 5.35
CA ILE A 450 -8.73 -21.60 4.74
C ILE A 450 -9.90 -22.45 4.23
N ARG A 451 -9.65 -23.67 3.72
CA ARG A 451 -10.70 -24.59 3.21
C ARG A 451 -11.88 -24.76 4.17
N PRO A 452 -11.70 -25.07 5.48
CA PRO A 452 -12.83 -25.23 6.38
C PRO A 452 -13.62 -23.93 6.58
N LEU A 453 -12.96 -22.77 6.53
CA LEU A 453 -13.61 -21.46 6.69
C LEU A 453 -14.48 -21.12 5.49
N ILE A 454 -14.02 -21.42 4.27
CA ILE A 454 -14.82 -21.27 3.05
C ILE A 454 -16.00 -22.23 3.13
N ARG A 455 -15.76 -23.52 3.42
CA ARG A 455 -16.83 -24.53 3.53
C ARG A 455 -17.90 -24.12 4.56
N GLN A 456 -17.49 -23.56 5.71
CA GLN A 456 -18.41 -23.06 6.72
C GLN A 456 -19.21 -21.84 6.24
N ALA A 457 -18.57 -20.90 5.52
CA ALA A 457 -19.26 -19.73 4.97
C ALA A 457 -20.34 -20.12 3.95
N PHE A 458 -20.07 -21.11 3.10
CA PHE A 458 -21.06 -21.64 2.15
C PHE A 458 -22.22 -22.35 2.87
N ARG A 459 -21.93 -23.22 3.84
CA ARG A 459 -22.97 -23.87 4.66
C ARG A 459 -23.84 -22.87 5.42
N ALA A 460 -23.22 -21.85 6.00
CA ALA A 460 -23.94 -20.81 6.75
C ALA A 460 -24.87 -19.96 5.85
N ALA A 461 -24.53 -19.83 4.57
CA ALA A 461 -25.36 -19.16 3.57
C ALA A 461 -26.42 -20.07 2.92
N GLY A 462 -26.57 -21.32 3.38
CA GLY A 462 -27.60 -22.25 2.89
C GLY A 462 -27.17 -23.12 1.72
N PHE A 463 -25.90 -23.11 1.31
CA PHE A 463 -25.40 -24.07 0.32
C PHE A 463 -25.21 -25.45 0.98
N SER A 464 -26.20 -26.34 0.82
CA SER A 464 -26.12 -27.75 1.17
C SER A 464 -26.10 -28.62 -0.09
N ALA A 465 -25.16 -29.56 -0.16
CA ALA A 465 -25.16 -30.58 -1.21
C ALA A 465 -26.11 -31.71 -0.80
N GLU A 466 -27.12 -31.98 -1.62
CA GLU A 466 -28.09 -33.06 -1.40
C GLU A 466 -27.73 -34.30 -2.22
N SER A 467 -26.98 -34.12 -3.31
CA SER A 467 -26.48 -35.20 -4.16
C SER A 467 -24.95 -35.35 -4.14
N PRO A 468 -24.42 -36.53 -4.51
CA PRO A 468 -22.98 -36.72 -4.71
C PRO A 468 -22.39 -35.77 -5.76
N ALA A 469 -23.15 -35.44 -6.81
CA ALA A 469 -22.73 -34.51 -7.86
C ALA A 469 -22.57 -33.08 -7.32
N GLU A 470 -23.52 -32.61 -6.50
CA GLU A 470 -23.44 -31.31 -5.84
C GLU A 470 -22.30 -31.24 -4.82
N THR A 471 -21.99 -32.37 -4.16
CA THR A 471 -20.83 -32.45 -3.26
C THR A 471 -19.53 -32.22 -4.02
N VAL A 472 -19.38 -32.88 -5.17
CA VAL A 472 -18.20 -32.72 -6.05
C VAL A 472 -18.13 -31.30 -6.61
N ALA A 473 -19.25 -30.72 -7.02
CA ALA A 473 -19.30 -29.33 -7.51
C ALA A 473 -18.94 -28.31 -6.41
N GLY A 474 -19.42 -28.53 -5.17
CA GLY A 474 -19.06 -27.75 -3.99
C GLY A 474 -17.57 -27.83 -3.65
N ASP A 475 -17.00 -29.02 -3.68
CA ASP A 475 -15.58 -29.20 -3.41
C ASP A 475 -14.71 -28.57 -4.50
N LYS A 476 -15.11 -28.70 -5.78
CA LYS A 476 -14.44 -28.04 -6.89
C LYS A 476 -14.48 -26.52 -6.79
N LEU A 477 -15.63 -25.95 -6.42
CA LEU A 477 -15.79 -24.52 -6.18
C LEU A 477 -14.83 -24.04 -5.08
N ILE A 478 -14.75 -24.77 -3.97
CA ILE A 478 -13.87 -24.40 -2.86
C ILE A 478 -12.40 -24.43 -3.30
N GLU A 479 -11.98 -25.46 -4.03
CA GLU A 479 -10.60 -25.53 -4.55
C GLU A 479 -10.30 -24.39 -5.54
N GLU A 480 -11.24 -24.03 -6.42
CA GLU A 480 -11.07 -22.90 -7.34
C GLU A 480 -10.89 -21.56 -6.59
N LEU A 481 -11.63 -21.34 -5.49
CA LEU A 481 -11.46 -20.15 -4.66
C LEU A 481 -10.12 -20.15 -3.92
N LEU A 482 -9.67 -21.32 -3.45
CA LEU A 482 -8.36 -21.48 -2.83
C LEU A 482 -7.22 -21.21 -3.82
N ASP A 483 -7.35 -21.67 -5.07
CA ASP A 483 -6.40 -21.39 -6.14
C ASP A 483 -6.26 -19.87 -6.34
N GLN A 484 -7.37 -19.14 -6.39
CA GLN A 484 -7.35 -17.67 -6.51
C GLN A 484 -6.68 -17.00 -5.31
N ILE A 485 -6.91 -17.49 -4.09
CA ILE A 485 -6.29 -16.95 -2.87
C ILE A 485 -4.77 -17.17 -2.89
N VAL A 486 -4.32 -18.37 -3.26
CA VAL A 486 -2.91 -18.75 -3.33
C VAL A 486 -2.19 -17.94 -4.42
N GLU A 487 -2.81 -17.80 -5.59
CA GLU A 487 -2.19 -17.13 -6.74
C GLU A 487 -2.16 -15.60 -6.57
N ARG A 488 -3.29 -14.99 -6.18
CA ARG A 488 -3.46 -13.52 -6.17
C ARG A 488 -3.22 -12.90 -4.80
N GLY A 489 -3.32 -13.70 -3.74
CA GLY A 489 -3.19 -13.27 -2.36
C GLY A 489 -4.44 -12.63 -1.75
N PHE A 490 -5.56 -12.65 -2.47
CA PHE A 490 -6.87 -12.17 -1.98
C PHE A 490 -8.00 -12.75 -2.83
N LEU A 491 -9.21 -12.73 -2.27
CA LEU A 491 -10.46 -13.08 -2.95
C LEU A 491 -11.37 -11.85 -3.03
N THR A 492 -12.17 -11.73 -4.10
CA THR A 492 -13.18 -10.67 -4.23
C THR A 492 -14.57 -11.24 -4.49
N MET A 493 -15.61 -10.42 -4.30
CA MET A 493 -16.98 -10.75 -4.69
C MET A 493 -17.12 -11.16 -6.17
N GLY A 494 -16.34 -10.56 -7.07
CA GLY A 494 -16.34 -10.92 -8.49
C GLY A 494 -15.82 -12.34 -8.70
N ASP A 495 -14.72 -12.70 -8.04
CA ASP A 495 -14.15 -14.05 -8.11
C ASP A 495 -15.13 -15.09 -7.54
N LEU A 496 -15.81 -14.76 -6.43
CA LEU A 496 -16.85 -15.61 -5.83
C LEU A 496 -18.01 -15.85 -6.81
N ARG A 497 -18.55 -14.79 -7.41
CA ARG A 497 -19.65 -14.86 -8.38
C ARG A 497 -19.26 -15.72 -9.59
N ASP A 498 -18.08 -15.47 -10.14
CA ASP A 498 -17.62 -16.14 -11.35
C ASP A 498 -17.37 -17.64 -11.09
N ALA A 499 -16.82 -17.99 -9.93
CA ALA A 499 -16.60 -19.39 -9.54
C ALA A 499 -17.94 -20.12 -9.30
N LEU A 500 -18.92 -19.47 -8.66
CA LEU A 500 -20.28 -20.01 -8.48
C LEU A 500 -20.96 -20.28 -9.83
N ALA A 501 -20.86 -19.33 -10.77
CA ALA A 501 -21.46 -19.48 -12.10
C ALA A 501 -20.87 -20.66 -12.88
N ARG A 502 -19.58 -20.95 -12.74
CA ARG A 502 -18.90 -22.06 -13.43
C ARG A 502 -19.24 -23.44 -12.87
N ASN A 503 -19.50 -23.54 -11.57
CA ASN A 503 -19.69 -24.82 -10.89
C ASN A 503 -21.16 -25.25 -10.76
N GLN A 504 -22.12 -24.45 -11.27
CA GLN A 504 -23.55 -24.80 -11.41
C GLN A 504 -24.19 -25.36 -10.13
N LEU A 505 -23.77 -24.89 -8.95
CA LEU A 505 -24.45 -25.25 -7.70
C LEU A 505 -25.89 -24.72 -7.74
N LYS A 506 -26.85 -25.63 -7.55
CA LYS A 506 -28.26 -25.27 -7.43
C LYS A 506 -28.43 -24.38 -6.21
N LEU A 507 -28.97 -23.19 -6.42
CA LEU A 507 -29.48 -22.36 -5.35
C LEU A 507 -30.81 -23.01 -4.91
N PRO A 508 -31.06 -23.22 -3.60
CA PRO A 508 -32.36 -23.72 -3.16
C PRO A 508 -33.50 -22.82 -3.66
N ASP A 509 -34.63 -23.43 -4.00
CA ASP A 509 -35.81 -22.71 -4.47
C ASP A 509 -36.24 -21.66 -3.44
N LEU A 510 -36.47 -20.44 -3.92
CA LEU A 510 -36.88 -19.30 -3.10
C LEU A 510 -38.25 -19.59 -2.48
N ALA A 511 -38.33 -19.61 -1.15
CA ALA A 511 -39.56 -19.93 -0.42
C ALA A 511 -40.52 -18.73 -0.33
N HIS A 512 -40.03 -17.50 -0.58
CA HIS A 512 -40.85 -16.29 -0.46
C HIS A 512 -40.69 -15.28 -1.62
N PRO A 513 -41.77 -14.56 -2.00
CA PRO A 513 -41.72 -13.46 -2.99
C PRO A 513 -40.83 -12.28 -2.60
N ALA A 514 -40.45 -12.17 -1.31
CA ALA A 514 -39.49 -11.19 -0.82
C ALA A 514 -38.02 -11.59 -1.08
N GLU A 515 -37.78 -12.84 -1.50
CA GLU A 515 -36.45 -13.41 -1.80
C GLU A 515 -36.12 -13.36 -3.31
N LEU A 516 -37.00 -12.76 -4.11
CA LEU A 516 -36.93 -12.66 -5.58
C LEU A 516 -35.91 -11.63 -6.09
N ALA A 517 -34.76 -11.55 -5.42
CA ALA A 517 -33.56 -10.95 -5.93
C ALA A 517 -32.48 -12.04 -5.92
N TYR A 518 -31.89 -12.31 -7.07
CA TYR A 518 -30.76 -13.23 -7.34
C TYR A 518 -29.51 -13.01 -6.43
N GLY A 519 -29.60 -12.15 -5.41
CA GLY A 519 -28.51 -11.60 -4.61
C GLY A 519 -28.43 -12.06 -3.14
N ASP A 520 -29.40 -12.74 -2.53
CA ASP A 520 -29.33 -12.95 -1.06
C ASP A 520 -28.22 -13.94 -0.64
N GLN A 521 -28.18 -15.15 -1.21
CA GLN A 521 -27.20 -16.17 -0.81
C GLN A 521 -25.75 -15.81 -1.17
N LEU A 522 -25.51 -15.22 -2.35
CA LEU A 522 -24.19 -14.73 -2.74
C LEU A 522 -23.71 -13.61 -1.81
N LEU A 523 -24.60 -12.69 -1.40
CA LEU A 523 -24.29 -11.64 -0.43
C LEU A 523 -24.10 -12.18 0.99
N LEU A 524 -24.80 -13.25 1.37
CA LEU A 524 -24.59 -13.97 2.62
C LEU A 524 -23.21 -14.63 2.63
N VAL A 525 -22.82 -15.35 1.57
CA VAL A 525 -21.46 -15.92 1.45
C VAL A 525 -20.41 -14.81 1.49
N ASP A 526 -20.57 -13.72 0.74
CA ASP A 526 -19.66 -12.56 0.78
C ASP A 526 -19.51 -11.97 2.19
N ARG A 527 -20.62 -11.87 2.93
CA ARG A 527 -20.63 -11.38 4.31
C ARG A 527 -19.94 -12.35 5.26
N HIS A 528 -20.19 -13.65 5.14
CA HIS A 528 -19.56 -14.67 5.97
C HIS A 528 -18.05 -14.75 5.69
N LEU A 529 -17.64 -14.75 4.42
CA LEU A 529 -16.23 -14.72 4.03
C LEU A 529 -15.53 -13.43 4.48
N ALA A 530 -16.18 -12.27 4.41
CA ALA A 530 -15.60 -11.02 4.91
C ALA A 530 -15.37 -11.05 6.43
N GLY A 531 -16.22 -11.78 7.17
CA GLY A 531 -16.07 -11.99 8.60
C GLY A 531 -15.00 -13.02 8.96
N SER A 532 -14.96 -14.16 8.27
CA SER A 532 -14.05 -15.28 8.58
C SER A 532 -12.66 -15.13 7.97
N LEU A 533 -12.54 -14.50 6.80
CA LEU A 533 -11.29 -14.34 6.05
C LEU A 533 -10.83 -12.88 6.01
N GLY A 534 -10.82 -12.22 7.17
CA GLY A 534 -10.35 -10.83 7.30
C GLY A 534 -8.97 -10.63 6.68
N GLY A 535 -8.85 -9.70 5.73
CA GLY A 535 -7.60 -9.39 5.03
C GLY A 535 -7.29 -10.26 3.81
N VAL A 536 -7.96 -11.42 3.67
CA VAL A 536 -7.87 -12.31 2.51
C VAL A 536 -9.07 -12.11 1.59
N HIS A 537 -10.30 -12.07 2.11
CA HIS A 537 -11.50 -11.75 1.33
C HIS A 537 -11.82 -10.25 1.34
N ARG A 538 -12.13 -9.70 0.16
CA ARG A 538 -12.56 -8.31 -0.02
C ARG A 538 -14.05 -8.29 -0.34
N ARG A 539 -14.82 -7.79 0.62
CA ARG A 539 -16.26 -7.61 0.52
C ARG A 539 -16.64 -6.76 -0.70
N GLY A 540 -17.72 -7.11 -1.38
CA GLY A 540 -18.25 -6.32 -2.49
C GLY A 540 -18.77 -4.94 -2.05
N GLU A 541 -18.55 -3.90 -2.87
CA GLU A 541 -19.11 -2.56 -2.67
C GLU A 541 -20.65 -2.59 -2.86
N PHE A 542 -21.38 -1.74 -2.12
CA PHE A 542 -22.86 -1.77 -2.01
C PHE A 542 -23.63 -1.73 -3.35
N TYR A 543 -23.05 -1.18 -4.41
CA TYR A 543 -23.69 -1.00 -5.73
C TYR A 543 -23.69 -2.26 -6.63
N LEU A 544 -23.04 -3.35 -6.22
CA LEU A 544 -23.26 -4.68 -6.84
C LEU A 544 -24.57 -5.34 -6.37
N ARG A 545 -25.38 -4.66 -5.55
CA ARG A 545 -26.66 -5.14 -5.00
C ARG A 545 -27.89 -4.81 -5.86
N TRP A 546 -27.70 -4.09 -6.98
CA TRP A 546 -28.77 -3.60 -7.85
C TRP A 546 -28.43 -3.81 -9.33
N MET A 547 -28.19 -5.07 -9.72
CA MET A 547 -28.09 -5.46 -11.12
C MET A 547 -28.96 -6.68 -11.39
#